data_AF-A0A1J5P1H7-F1
#
_entry.id   AF-A0A1J5P1H7-F1
#
_cell.length_a   1.000
_cell.length_b   1.000
_cell.length_c   1.000
_cell.angle_alpha   90.00
_cell.angle_beta   90.00
_cell.angle_gamma   90.00
#
_symmetry.space_group_name_H-M   'P 1'
#
loop_
_entity.id
_entity.type
_entity.pdbx_description
1 polymer ?
#
loop_
_entity_poly.entity_id
_entity_poly.type
_entity_poly.pdbx_seq_one_letter_code
_entity_poly.pdbx_strand_id
1 'polypeptide(L)'
;MEPLFRLLDANEIRDAEILGKAMRFGAMFSIADPAEAGALRYFPRKGVLELVLHPIGVSLFGEVAQARFASLASALGVTTQITVART
;
A
#
# COMPACT_ATOMS: atom_id res chain seq x y z
N MET A 1 18.57 -12.32 -14.17
CA MET A 1 18.29 -11.34 -13.09
C MET A 1 18.81 -11.83 -11.73
N GLU A 2 18.96 -13.15 -11.51
CA GLU A 2 19.62 -13.75 -10.33
C GLU A 2 20.92 -13.12 -9.77
N PRO A 3 21.90 -12.63 -10.58
CA PRO A 3 23.19 -12.22 -10.03
C PRO A 3 23.16 -10.94 -9.19
N LEU A 4 22.25 -10.01 -9.52
CA LEU A 4 22.16 -8.71 -8.84
C LEU A 4 21.49 -8.80 -7.48
N PHE A 5 20.54 -9.73 -7.29
CA PHE A 5 19.87 -9.90 -6.00
C PHE A 5 20.80 -10.45 -4.92
N ARG A 6 21.86 -11.18 -5.28
CA ARG A 6 22.87 -11.66 -4.32
C ARG A 6 23.72 -10.56 -3.69
N LEU A 7 23.62 -9.32 -4.20
CA LEU A 7 24.25 -8.15 -3.61
C LEU A 7 23.51 -7.67 -2.36
N LEU A 8 22.26 -8.08 -2.19
CA LEU A 8 21.40 -7.74 -1.08
C LEU A 8 21.12 -8.99 -0.26
N ASP A 9 20.98 -8.85 1.05
CA ASP A 9 20.50 -9.93 1.89
C ASP A 9 18.99 -10.17 1.72
N ALA A 10 18.48 -11.26 2.29
CA ALA A 10 17.08 -11.63 2.15
C ALA A 10 16.12 -10.59 2.77
N ASN A 11 16.55 -9.86 3.81
CA ASN A 11 15.75 -8.81 4.43
C ASN A 11 15.72 -7.57 3.52
N GLU A 12 16.85 -7.18 2.94
CA GLU A 12 16.95 -6.06 2.00
C GLU A 12 16.10 -6.30 0.75
N ILE A 13 16.10 -7.52 0.21
CA ILE A 13 15.22 -7.91 -0.91
C ILE A 13 13.76 -7.77 -0.51
N ARG A 14 13.39 -8.26 0.67
CA ARG A 14 12.01 -8.19 1.19
C ARG A 14 11.55 -6.75 1.39
N ASP A 15 12.40 -5.92 1.97
CA ASP A 15 12.10 -4.51 2.21
C ASP A 15 11.97 -3.74 0.90
N ALA A 16 12.84 -4.02 -0.08
CA ALA A 16 12.74 -3.45 -1.43
C ALA A 16 11.45 -3.87 -2.16
N GLU A 17 11.02 -5.13 -1.99
CA GLU A 17 9.74 -5.60 -2.52
C GLU A 17 8.55 -4.84 -1.89
N ILE A 18 8.52 -4.73 -0.55
CA ILE A 18 7.47 -4.01 0.19
C ILE A 18 7.43 -2.54 -0.26
N LEU A 19 8.58 -1.88 -0.30
CA LEU A 19 8.71 -0.49 -0.74
C LEU A 19 8.17 -0.31 -2.16
N GLY A 20 8.58 -1.18 -3.09
CA GLY A 20 8.13 -1.10 -4.48
C GLY A 20 6.62 -1.29 -4.63
N LYS A 21 5.99 -2.14 -3.80
CA LYS A 21 4.52 -2.28 -3.78
C LYS A 21 3.84 -1.05 -3.17
N ALA A 22 4.40 -0.49 -2.10
CA ALA A 22 3.88 0.72 -1.48
C ALA A 22 3.90 1.91 -2.44
N MET A 23 5.01 2.14 -3.14
CA MET A 23 5.13 3.19 -4.15
C MET A 23 4.11 3.01 -5.28
N ARG A 24 3.98 1.79 -5.81
CA ARG A 24 3.03 1.47 -6.88
C ARG A 24 1.58 1.66 -6.46
N PHE A 25 1.25 1.36 -5.20
CA PHE A 25 -0.08 1.63 -4.65
C PHE A 25 -0.31 3.14 -4.47
N GLY A 26 0.63 3.86 -3.84
CA GLY A 26 0.52 5.30 -3.64
C GLY A 26 0.36 6.09 -4.94
N ALA A 27 1.04 5.66 -6.01
CA ALA A 27 0.92 6.25 -7.34
C ALA A 27 -0.48 6.12 -7.98
N MET A 28 -1.38 5.29 -7.45
CA MET A 28 -2.75 5.17 -7.96
C MET A 28 -3.60 6.40 -7.63
N PHE A 29 -3.22 7.19 -6.64
CA PHE A 29 -3.91 8.43 -6.29
C PHE A 29 -3.31 9.58 -7.12
N SER A 30 -3.89 9.83 -8.30
CA SER A 30 -3.45 10.88 -9.24
C SER A 30 -3.94 12.27 -8.82
N ILE A 31 -3.51 12.72 -7.63
CA ILE A 31 -3.82 14.04 -7.07
C ILE A 31 -2.53 14.73 -6.63
N ALA A 32 -2.59 16.07 -6.48
CA ALA A 32 -1.42 16.89 -6.15
C ALA A 32 -0.79 16.46 -4.82
N ASP A 33 -1.62 16.12 -3.82
CA ASP A 33 -1.20 15.52 -2.57
C ASP A 33 -2.01 14.24 -2.26
N PRO A 34 -1.42 13.03 -2.34
CA PRO A 34 -2.08 11.78 -1.97
C PRO A 34 -2.72 11.78 -0.57
N ALA A 35 -2.25 12.61 0.37
CA ALA A 35 -2.86 12.75 1.69
C ALA A 35 -4.29 13.33 1.63
N GLU A 36 -4.63 14.05 0.56
CA GLU A 36 -6.01 14.49 0.31
C GLU A 36 -6.91 13.32 -0.11
N ALA A 37 -6.36 12.25 -0.71
CA ALA A 37 -7.13 11.05 -1.03
C ALA A 37 -7.39 10.19 0.22
N GLY A 38 -6.49 10.19 1.18
CA GLY A 38 -6.67 9.44 2.41
C GLY A 38 -5.39 9.18 3.18
N ALA A 39 -5.49 8.27 4.14
CA ALA A 39 -4.38 7.88 5.01
C ALA A 39 -4.22 6.37 5.07
N LEU A 40 -2.96 5.92 5.13
CA LEU A 40 -2.61 4.53 5.34
C LEU A 40 -2.20 4.31 6.80
N ARG A 41 -2.75 3.29 7.45
CA ARG A 41 -2.43 2.95 8.85
C ARG A 41 -2.03 1.48 8.93
N TYR A 42 -0.83 1.23 9.45
CA TYR A 42 -0.30 -0.11 9.60
C TYR A 42 -0.36 -0.58 11.06
N PHE A 43 -1.08 -1.67 11.31
CA PHE A 43 -1.28 -2.27 12.63
C PHE A 43 -0.69 -3.68 12.68
N PRO A 44 0.65 -3.84 12.80
CA PRO A 44 1.31 -5.16 12.70
C PRO A 44 0.81 -6.15 13.76
N ARG A 45 0.55 -5.70 14.99
CA ARG A 45 0.03 -6.55 16.07
C ARG A 45 -1.40 -7.04 15.82
N LYS A 46 -2.19 -6.30 15.05
CA LYS A 46 -3.55 -6.69 14.66
C LYS A 46 -3.56 -7.46 13.34
N GLY A 47 -2.43 -7.52 12.63
CA GLY A 47 -2.35 -8.09 11.30
C GLY A 47 -3.19 -7.34 10.27
N VAL A 48 -3.31 -6.00 10.39
CA VAL A 48 -4.15 -5.18 9.51
C VAL A 48 -3.36 -4.03 8.88
N LEU A 49 -3.54 -3.84 7.58
CA LEU A 49 -3.24 -2.59 6.87
C LEU A 49 -4.57 -1.90 6.54
N GLU A 50 -4.81 -0.74 7.14
CA GLU A 50 -6.01 0.06 6.95
C GLU A 50 -5.76 1.20 5.96
N LEU A 51 -6.67 1.35 4.99
CA LEU A 51 -6.78 2.52 4.13
C LEU A 51 -8.02 3.31 4.53
N VAL A 52 -7.80 4.53 5.02
CA VAL A 52 -8.84 5.49 5.35
C VAL A 52 -8.99 6.45 4.17
N LEU A 53 -10.03 6.29 3.37
CA LEU A 53 -10.29 7.14 2.21
C LEU A 53 -11.04 8.42 2.63
N HIS A 54 -10.57 9.56 2.17
CA HIS A 54 -11.36 10.78 2.15
C HIS A 54 -12.37 10.73 0.98
N PRO A 55 -13.41 11.58 0.98
CA PRO A 55 -14.43 11.57 -0.08
C PRO A 55 -13.86 11.62 -1.51
N ILE A 56 -12.80 12.42 -1.73
CA ILE A 56 -12.11 12.52 -3.02
C ILE A 56 -11.38 11.22 -3.37
N GLY A 57 -10.74 10.56 -2.39
CA GLY A 57 -10.02 9.32 -2.62
C GLY A 57 -10.90 8.13 -2.96
N VAL A 58 -12.18 8.16 -2.60
CA VAL A 58 -13.14 7.07 -2.93
C VAL A 58 -13.25 6.88 -4.43
N SER A 59 -13.32 7.95 -5.22
CA SER A 59 -13.44 7.86 -6.68
C SER A 59 -12.14 7.38 -7.36
N LEU A 60 -11.00 7.52 -6.67
CA LEU A 60 -9.69 7.08 -7.15
C LEU A 60 -9.38 5.63 -6.78
N PHE A 61 -10.11 5.05 -5.82
CA PHE A 61 -9.91 3.69 -5.36
C PHE A 61 -10.70 2.66 -6.19
N GLY A 62 -10.33 2.53 -7.46
CA GLY A 62 -10.89 1.51 -8.37
C GLY A 62 -10.27 0.11 -8.19
N GLU A 63 -10.67 -0.84 -9.05
CA GLU A 63 -10.24 -2.24 -8.99
C GLU A 63 -8.71 -2.40 -8.99
N VAL A 64 -8.02 -1.61 -9.82
CA VAL A 64 -6.55 -1.63 -9.91
C VAL A 64 -5.92 -1.16 -8.60
N ALA A 65 -6.44 -0.08 -8.01
CA ALA A 65 -5.96 0.43 -6.73
C ALA A 65 -6.19 -0.59 -5.61
N GLN A 66 -7.35 -1.25 -5.60
CA GLN A 66 -7.68 -2.31 -4.66
C GLN A 66 -6.73 -3.52 -4.80
N ALA A 67 -6.43 -3.97 -6.02
CA ALA A 67 -5.50 -5.07 -6.26
C ALA A 67 -4.07 -4.71 -5.81
N ARG A 68 -3.64 -3.46 -6.04
CA ARG A 68 -2.32 -2.97 -5.57
C ARG A 68 -2.27 -2.86 -4.05
N PHE A 69 -3.34 -2.42 -3.40
CA PHE A 69 -3.45 -2.39 -1.95
C PHE A 69 -3.38 -3.79 -1.34
N ALA A 70 -4.13 -4.74 -1.90
CA ALA A 70 -4.09 -6.14 -1.47
C ALA A 70 -2.71 -6.78 -1.65
N SER A 71 -2.02 -6.46 -2.75
CA SER A 71 -0.65 -6.93 -2.99
C SER A 71 0.34 -6.41 -1.94
N LEU A 72 0.21 -5.14 -1.54
CA LEU A 72 1.03 -4.56 -0.47
C LEU A 72 0.75 -5.24 0.88
N ALA A 73 -0.52 -5.41 1.24
CA ALA A 73 -0.92 -6.08 2.49
C ALA A 73 -0.39 -7.52 2.55
N SER A 74 -0.48 -8.26 1.43
CA SER A 74 0.08 -9.61 1.32
C SER A 74 1.59 -9.65 1.55
N ALA A 75 2.36 -8.70 1.01
CA ALA A 75 3.81 -8.64 1.23
C ALA A 75 4.18 -8.30 2.68
N LEU A 76 3.34 -7.52 3.35
CA LEU A 76 3.45 -7.21 4.78
C LEU A 76 2.97 -8.37 5.67
N GLY A 77 2.29 -9.38 5.12
CA GLY A 77 1.72 -10.49 5.88
C GLY A 77 0.49 -10.12 6.69
N VAL A 78 -0.30 -9.16 6.22
CA VAL A 78 -1.49 -8.62 6.90
C VAL A 78 -2.72 -8.60 6.00
N THR A 79 -3.90 -8.47 6.59
CA THR A 79 -5.16 -8.29 5.85
C THR A 79 -5.43 -6.82 5.56
N THR A 80 -6.30 -6.56 4.58
CA THR A 80 -6.74 -5.20 4.24
C THR A 80 -7.98 -4.81 5.02
N GLN A 81 -8.07 -3.53 5.39
CA GLN A 81 -9.29 -2.89 5.89
C GLN A 81 -9.46 -1.56 5.16
N ILE A 82 -10.66 -1.26 4.67
CA ILE A 82 -10.97 0.00 4.01
C ILE A 82 -12.07 0.70 4.80
N THR A 83 -11.85 1.97 5.13
CA THR A 83 -12.85 2.83 5.76
C THR A 83 -12.94 4.16 5.02
N VAL A 84 -14.06 4.85 5.13
CA VAL A 84 -14.24 6.20 4.59
C VAL A 84 -14.32 7.18 5.76
N ALA A 85 -13.49 8.22 5.75
CA ALA A 85 -13.50 9.26 6.76
C ALA A 85 -14.87 9.95 6.78
N ARG A 86 -15.41 10.16 7.99
CA ARG A 86 -16.62 10.99 8.16
C ARG A 86 -16.19 12.45 8.10
N THR A 87 -16.82 13.21 7.23
CA THR A 87 -16.69 14.68 7.15
C THR A 87 -17.15 15.33 8.45
#